data_AF-A0A7W0VN49-F1
#
_entry.id   AF-A0A7W0VN49-F1
#
_cell.length_a   1.000
_cell.length_b   1.000
_cell.length_c   1.000
_cell.angle_alpha   90.00
_cell.angle_beta   90.00
_cell.angle_gamma   90.00
#
_symmetry.space_group_name_H-M   'P 1'
#
loop_
_entity.id
_entity.type
_entity.pdbx_description
1 polymer ?
#
loop_
_entity_poly.entity_id
_entity_poly.type
_entity_poly.pdbx_seq_one_letter_code
_entity_poly.pdbx_strand_id
1 'polypeptide(L)'
;MTTPDTTDRDLATFMAVARAVATDEAKHMPTTPAIEREAAVLVMFTRERLAAARRAELAAQPSNVVSGAVRPSILAMVRDRVLARLNQVIAAEPSLQIAHRDFETASDDDLRSALEDALVVAGLPE
;
A
#
# COMPACT_ATOMS: atom_id res chain seq x y z
N MET A 1 -6.13 -63.30 -14.98
CA MET A 1 -4.93 -62.54 -14.58
C MET A 1 -5.22 -61.07 -14.88
N THR A 2 -5.79 -60.36 -13.91
CA THR A 2 -6.04 -58.92 -14.00
C THR A 2 -4.75 -58.23 -13.59
N THR A 3 -4.15 -57.45 -14.50
CA THR A 3 -2.87 -56.78 -14.26
C THR A 3 -3.00 -55.76 -13.12
N PRO A 4 -2.09 -55.76 -12.13
CA PRO A 4 -2.18 -54.89 -10.94
C PRO A 4 -2.26 -53.39 -11.27
N ASP A 5 -1.75 -52.99 -12.44
CA ASP A 5 -1.72 -51.60 -12.94
C ASP A 5 -3.11 -51.01 -13.27
N THR A 6 -4.11 -51.86 -13.56
CA THR A 6 -5.47 -51.41 -13.87
C THR A 6 -6.23 -51.02 -12.59
N THR A 7 -6.05 -51.81 -11.52
CA THR A 7 -6.74 -51.60 -10.23
C THR A 7 -6.28 -50.31 -9.55
N ASP A 8 -4.98 -49.99 -9.60
CA ASP A 8 -4.44 -48.76 -9.00
C ASP A 8 -4.89 -47.50 -9.76
N ARG A 9 -5.00 -47.59 -11.09
CA ARG A 9 -5.54 -46.52 -11.94
C ARG A 9 -7.02 -46.29 -11.69
N ASP A 10 -7.80 -47.36 -11.53
CA ASP A 10 -9.22 -47.28 -11.23
C ASP A 10 -9.47 -46.69 -9.83
N LEU A 11 -8.66 -47.08 -8.84
CA LEU A 11 -8.72 -46.50 -7.50
C LEU A 11 -8.35 -45.02 -7.50
N ALA A 12 -7.29 -44.62 -8.21
CA ALA A 12 -6.90 -43.22 -8.32
C ALA A 12 -7.99 -42.37 -8.99
N THR A 13 -8.64 -42.90 -10.02
CA THR A 13 -9.76 -42.26 -10.73
C THR A 13 -10.96 -42.11 -9.81
N PHE A 14 -11.32 -43.16 -9.07
CA PHE A 14 -12.40 -43.13 -8.09
C PHE A 14 -12.14 -42.08 -7.00
N MET A 15 -10.93 -42.05 -6.44
CA MET A 15 -10.56 -41.08 -5.39
C MET A 15 -10.58 -39.64 -5.91
N ALA A 16 -10.16 -39.42 -7.16
CA ALA A 16 -10.23 -38.10 -7.78
C ALA A 16 -11.68 -37.62 -7.97
N VAL A 17 -12.57 -38.50 -8.44
CA VAL A 17 -14.01 -38.19 -8.59
C VAL A 17 -14.66 -37.97 -7.22
N ALA A 18 -14.40 -38.84 -6.24
CA ALA A 18 -14.93 -38.70 -4.89
C ALA A 18 -14.50 -37.37 -4.25
N ARG A 19 -13.24 -36.99 -4.43
CA ARG A 19 -12.72 -35.69 -3.95
C ARG A 19 -13.39 -34.52 -4.67
N ALA A 20 -13.60 -34.60 -5.98
CA ALA A 20 -14.26 -33.55 -6.74
C ALA A 20 -15.71 -33.35 -6.26
N VAL A 21 -16.46 -34.43 -6.06
CA VAL A 21 -17.83 -34.40 -5.53
C VAL A 21 -17.86 -33.82 -4.11
N ALA A 22 -17.01 -34.30 -3.21
CA ALA A 22 -16.94 -33.79 -1.85
C ALA A 22 -16.54 -32.31 -1.79
N THR A 23 -15.66 -31.86 -2.70
CA THR A 23 -15.27 -30.44 -2.81
C THR A 23 -16.42 -29.59 -3.32
N ASP A 24 -17.18 -30.10 -4.30
CA ASP A 24 -18.33 -29.39 -4.83
C ASP A 24 -19.45 -29.26 -3.79
N GLU A 25 -19.76 -30.34 -3.09
CA GLU A 25 -20.71 -30.34 -1.98
C GLU A 25 -20.28 -29.36 -0.88
N ALA A 26 -18.98 -29.33 -0.53
CA ALA A 26 -18.45 -28.39 0.46
C ALA A 26 -18.56 -26.92 0.04
N LYS A 27 -18.47 -26.61 -1.26
CA LYS A 27 -18.71 -25.24 -1.76
C LYS A 27 -20.16 -24.79 -1.61
N HIS A 28 -21.09 -25.74 -1.63
CA HIS A 28 -22.53 -25.49 -1.57
C HIS A 28 -23.09 -25.68 -0.16
N MET A 29 -22.26 -26.06 0.81
CA MET A 29 -22.70 -26.15 2.20
C MET A 29 -23.16 -24.78 2.69
N PRO A 30 -24.37 -24.69 3.27
CA PRO A 30 -24.89 -23.44 3.79
C PRO A 30 -23.99 -22.97 4.93
N THR A 31 -23.69 -21.67 4.95
CA THR A 31 -22.93 -21.06 6.03
C THR A 31 -23.75 -21.16 7.32
N THR A 32 -23.18 -21.81 8.33
CA THR A 32 -23.79 -21.91 9.66
C THR A 32 -23.25 -20.80 10.57
N PRO A 33 -23.98 -20.41 11.64
CA PRO A 33 -23.49 -19.41 12.59
C PRO A 33 -22.15 -19.79 13.26
N ALA A 34 -21.81 -21.08 13.33
CA ALA A 34 -20.51 -21.53 13.83
C ALA A 34 -19.38 -21.22 12.83
N ILE A 35 -19.61 -21.52 11.54
CA ILE A 35 -18.69 -21.20 10.44
C ILE A 35 -18.46 -19.70 10.34
N GLU A 36 -19.49 -18.87 10.53
CA GLU A 36 -19.36 -17.41 10.52
C GLU A 36 -18.44 -16.90 11.64
N ARG A 37 -18.56 -17.46 12.85
CA ARG A 37 -17.71 -17.08 13.98
C ARG A 37 -16.25 -17.46 13.73
N GLU A 38 -16.01 -18.67 13.24
CA GLU A 38 -14.66 -19.14 12.90
C GLU A 38 -14.04 -18.29 11.79
N ALA A 39 -14.82 -17.98 10.75
CA ALA A 39 -14.38 -17.09 9.68
C ALA A 39 -14.07 -15.68 10.19
N ALA A 40 -14.89 -15.13 11.09
CA ALA A 40 -14.65 -13.82 11.69
C ALA A 40 -13.34 -13.78 12.49
N VAL A 41 -13.04 -14.81 13.28
CA VAL A 41 -11.76 -14.94 14.01
C VAL A 41 -10.59 -14.99 13.03
N LEU A 42 -10.71 -15.76 11.95
CA LEU A 42 -9.67 -15.87 10.93
C LEU A 42 -9.41 -14.54 10.21
N VAL A 43 -10.48 -13.80 9.89
CA VAL A 43 -10.42 -12.46 9.26
C VAL A 43 -9.76 -11.46 10.20
N MET A 44 -10.10 -11.46 11.49
CA MET A 44 -9.46 -10.58 12.48
C MET A 44 -7.96 -10.87 12.59
N PHE A 45 -7.59 -12.14 12.71
CA PHE A 45 -6.18 -12.56 12.77
C PHE A 45 -5.40 -12.15 11.51
N THR A 46 -5.97 -12.34 10.33
CA THR A 46 -5.30 -11.92 9.07
C THR A 46 -5.17 -10.40 8.98
N ARG A 47 -6.19 -9.63 9.40
CA ARG A 47 -6.10 -8.17 9.44
C ARG A 47 -5.00 -7.69 10.38
N GLU A 48 -4.87 -8.29 11.56
CA GLU A 48 -3.81 -7.96 12.52
C GLU A 48 -2.43 -8.27 11.96
N ARG A 49 -2.26 -9.44 11.33
CA ARG A 49 -0.98 -9.81 10.70
C ARG A 49 -0.64 -8.90 9.52
N LEU A 50 -1.61 -8.53 8.70
CA LEU A 50 -1.41 -7.60 7.60
C LEU A 50 -1.05 -6.21 8.11
N ALA A 51 -1.70 -5.73 9.17
CA ALA A 51 -1.38 -4.47 9.81
C ALA A 51 0.04 -4.49 10.43
N ALA A 52 0.44 -5.59 11.06
CA ALA A 52 1.79 -5.77 11.59
C ALA A 52 2.84 -5.80 10.47
N ALA A 53 2.56 -6.51 9.37
CA ALA A 53 3.41 -6.54 8.19
C ALA A 53 3.57 -5.15 7.56
N ARG A 54 2.48 -4.39 7.40
CA ARG A 54 2.53 -3.00 6.94
C ARG A 54 3.35 -2.11 7.86
N ARG A 55 3.21 -2.24 9.19
CA ARG A 55 4.04 -1.50 10.15
C ARG A 55 5.52 -1.84 10.01
N ALA A 56 5.84 -3.12 9.83
CA ALA A 56 7.21 -3.57 9.61
C ALA A 56 7.77 -3.07 8.27
N GLU A 57 6.95 -3.08 7.21
CA GLU A 57 7.31 -2.56 5.89
C GLU A 57 7.57 -1.04 5.93
N LEU A 58 6.72 -0.27 6.61
CA LEU A 58 6.93 1.16 6.84
C LEU A 58 8.18 1.44 7.70
N ALA A 59 8.49 0.58 8.66
CA ALA A 59 9.70 0.70 9.48
C ALA A 59 10.97 0.29 8.73
N ALA A 60 10.86 -0.62 7.76
CA ALA A 60 11.97 -1.14 6.96
C ALA A 60 12.22 -0.32 5.68
N GLN A 61 11.22 0.40 5.19
CA GLN A 61 11.43 1.40 4.16
C GLN A 61 12.22 2.56 4.79
N PRO A 62 13.42 2.88 4.30
CA PRO A 62 13.95 4.21 4.54
C PRO A 62 12.88 5.16 4.03
N SER A 63 12.40 6.05 4.90
CA SER A 63 11.45 7.09 4.53
C SER A 63 11.99 7.80 3.30
N ASN A 64 11.50 7.43 2.11
CA ASN A 64 11.79 8.18 0.89
C ASN A 64 11.02 9.50 0.88
N VAL A 65 10.17 9.75 1.90
CA VAL A 65 10.03 11.10 2.45
C VAL A 65 11.33 11.38 3.18
N VAL A 66 12.36 11.70 2.39
CA VAL A 66 13.45 12.52 2.89
C VAL A 66 12.73 13.82 3.26
N SER A 67 12.28 13.92 4.51
CA SER A 67 12.43 15.16 5.25
C SER A 67 13.93 15.42 5.29
N GLY A 68 14.49 15.73 4.12
CA GLY A 68 15.80 16.31 3.99
C GLY A 68 15.61 17.61 4.70
N ALA A 69 16.42 17.82 5.74
CA ALA A 69 16.38 19.03 6.53
C ALA A 69 16.22 20.20 5.55
N VAL A 70 15.02 20.81 5.56
CA VAL A 70 14.69 21.93 4.70
C VAL A 70 15.89 22.85 4.75
N ARG A 71 16.47 23.18 3.59
CA ARG A 71 17.73 23.94 3.54
C ARG A 71 17.62 25.17 4.45
N PRO A 72 18.67 25.53 5.22
CA PRO A 72 18.60 26.67 6.13
C PRO A 72 18.18 27.98 5.47
N SER A 73 18.49 28.15 4.17
CA SER A 73 18.05 29.27 3.36
C SER A 73 16.53 29.34 3.20
N ILE A 74 15.85 28.20 3.09
CA ILE A 74 14.37 28.10 3.03
C ILE A 74 13.76 28.24 4.42
N LEU A 75 14.38 27.67 5.46
CA LEU A 75 13.93 27.86 6.85
C LEU A 75 13.93 29.34 7.26
N ALA A 76 14.91 30.11 6.78
CA ALA A 76 14.99 31.55 7.02
C ALA A 76 13.97 32.37 6.22
N MET A 77 13.23 31.78 5.27
CA MET A 77 12.22 32.50 4.50
C MET A 77 10.94 32.73 5.32
N VAL A 78 10.45 33.96 5.20
CA VAL A 78 9.10 34.33 5.62
C VAL A 78 8.07 33.78 4.65
N ARG A 79 6.84 33.54 5.13
CA ARG A 79 5.74 32.91 4.40
C ARG A 79 5.55 33.47 2.97
N ASP A 80 5.45 34.79 2.83
CA ASP A 80 5.23 35.42 1.52
C ASP A 80 6.31 35.08 0.50
N ARG A 81 7.56 34.96 0.96
CA ARG A 81 8.71 34.61 0.11
C ARG A 81 8.68 33.14 -0.29
N VAL A 82 8.24 32.25 0.61
CA VAL A 82 8.04 30.83 0.30
C VAL A 82 6.95 30.65 -0.75
N LEU A 83 5.80 31.32 -0.58
CA LEU A 83 4.69 31.28 -1.52
C LEU A 83 5.07 31.83 -2.89
N ALA A 84 5.77 32.97 -2.93
CA ALA A 84 6.26 33.55 -4.17
C ALA A 84 7.20 32.59 -4.92
N ARG A 85 8.10 31.90 -4.20
CA ARG A 85 9.03 30.93 -4.81
C ARG A 85 8.31 29.67 -5.28
N LEU A 86 7.36 29.14 -4.50
CA LEU A 86 6.50 28.03 -4.92
C LEU A 86 5.77 28.35 -6.23
N ASN A 87 5.16 29.53 -6.32
CA ASN A 87 4.47 29.97 -7.54
C ASN A 87 5.41 30.09 -8.73
N GLN A 88 6.65 30.55 -8.53
CA GLN A 88 7.67 30.57 -9.60
C GLN A 88 8.02 29.16 -10.10
N VAL A 89 8.22 28.22 -9.18
CA VAL A 89 8.57 26.83 -9.55
C VAL A 89 7.40 26.16 -10.27
N ILE A 90 6.16 26.35 -9.80
CA ILE A 90 4.95 25.82 -10.46
C ILE A 90 4.77 26.43 -11.86
N ALA A 91 5.06 27.73 -12.01
CA ALA A 91 4.99 28.39 -13.32
C ALA A 91 6.08 27.90 -14.28
N ALA A 92 7.27 27.59 -13.78
CA ALA A 92 8.38 27.06 -14.56
C ALA A 92 8.16 25.58 -14.95
N GLU A 93 7.56 24.79 -14.07
CA GLU A 93 7.29 23.37 -14.27
C GLU A 93 5.80 23.03 -14.04
N PRO A 94 4.92 23.28 -15.04
CA PRO A 94 3.48 23.04 -14.90
C PRO A 94 3.09 21.56 -14.68
N SER A 95 4.01 20.64 -15.00
CA SER A 95 3.85 19.19 -14.79
C SER A 95 4.11 18.76 -13.34
N LEU A 96 4.68 19.63 -12.52
CA LEU A 96 5.00 19.38 -11.11
C LEU A 96 3.70 19.19 -10.31
N GLN A 97 3.53 18.00 -9.72
CA GLN A 97 2.41 17.72 -8.82
C GLN A 97 2.83 17.91 -7.36
N ILE A 98 2.35 18.98 -6.74
CA ILE A 98 2.51 19.22 -5.30
C ILE A 98 1.28 18.65 -4.59
N ALA A 99 1.52 17.81 -3.57
CA ALA A 99 0.46 17.10 -2.83
C ALA A 99 -0.55 18.05 -2.14
N HIS A 100 -0.18 19.30 -1.92
CA HIS A 100 -1.01 20.33 -1.30
C HIS A 100 -1.07 21.57 -2.20
N ARG A 101 -2.07 21.62 -3.09
CA ARG A 101 -2.29 22.78 -3.98
C ARG A 101 -2.97 23.97 -3.29
N ASP A 102 -3.57 23.72 -2.12
CA ASP A 102 -4.15 24.76 -1.29
C ASP A 102 -3.12 25.18 -0.22
N PHE A 103 -2.53 26.35 -0.44
CA PHE A 103 -1.53 26.94 0.44
C PHE A 103 -2.15 27.86 1.50
N GLU A 104 -3.45 28.17 1.43
CA GLU A 104 -4.09 29.12 2.35
C GLU A 104 -4.14 28.58 3.77
N THR A 105 -4.36 27.27 3.92
CA THR A 105 -4.46 26.61 5.23
C THR A 105 -3.18 25.87 5.65
N ALA A 106 -2.15 25.85 4.79
CA ALA A 106 -0.91 25.14 5.06
C ALA A 106 -0.06 25.86 6.13
N SER A 107 0.55 25.10 7.04
CA SER A 107 1.49 25.67 8.01
C SER A 107 2.76 26.17 7.31
N ASP A 108 3.50 27.07 7.95
CA ASP A 108 4.76 27.57 7.38
C ASP A 108 5.78 26.45 7.16
N ASP A 109 5.78 25.42 8.01
CA ASP A 109 6.67 24.27 7.87
C ASP A 109 6.27 23.38 6.70
N ASP A 110 4.96 23.17 6.50
CA ASP A 110 4.44 22.44 5.33
C ASP A 110 4.77 23.17 4.03
N LEU A 111 4.65 24.49 4.00
CA LEU A 111 5.01 25.31 2.83
C LEU A 111 6.49 25.22 2.50
N ARG A 112 7.35 25.24 3.52
CA ARG A 112 8.80 25.11 3.34
C ARG A 112 9.20 23.71 2.87
N SER A 113 8.56 22.68 3.41
CA SER A 113 8.76 21.30 2.94
C SER A 113 8.31 21.14 1.49
N ALA A 114 7.13 21.67 1.15
CA ALA A 114 6.63 21.64 -0.23
C ALA A 114 7.54 22.37 -1.20
N LEU A 115 8.15 23.49 -0.79
CA LEU A 115 9.12 24.21 -1.61
C LEU A 115 10.41 23.41 -1.82
N GLU A 116 10.92 22.76 -0.77
CA GLU A 116 12.12 21.91 -0.88
C GLU A 116 11.87 20.75 -1.84
N ASP A 117 10.75 20.04 -1.69
CA ASP A 117 10.36 18.94 -2.56
C ASP A 117 10.23 19.41 -4.01
N ALA A 118 9.57 20.55 -4.23
CA ALA A 118 9.40 21.13 -5.57
C ALA A 118 10.74 21.45 -6.25
N LEU A 119 11.70 22.01 -5.50
CA LEU A 119 13.03 22.35 -6.03
C LEU A 119 13.87 21.09 -6.31
N VAL A 120 13.79 20.08 -5.45
CA VAL A 120 14.47 18.79 -5.64
C VAL A 120 13.95 18.08 -6.88
N VAL A 121 12.63 18.01 -7.05
CA VAL A 121 12.00 17.36 -8.21
C VAL A 121 12.26 18.11 -9.50
N ALA A 122 12.25 19.45 -9.48
CA ALA A 122 12.56 20.26 -10.64
C ALA A 122 14.06 20.27 -11.00
N GLY A 123 14.93 19.71 -10.14
CA GLY A 123 16.38 19.72 -10.35
C GLY A 123 16.97 21.14 -10.36
N LEU A 124 16.30 22.10 -9.71
CA LEU A 124 16.71 23.50 -9.69
C LEU A 124 17.61 23.74 -8.47
N PRO A 125 18.93 23.98 -8.66
CA PRO A 125 19.73 24.57 -7.60
C PRO A 125 19.28 26.02 -7.38
N GLU A 126 19.58 26.56 -6.19
CA GLU A 126 19.15 27.91 -5.77
C GLU A 126 19.24 28.99 -6.85
#